data_AF-A0A197JC86-F1
#
_entry.id   AF-A0A197JC86-F1
#
_cell.length_a   1.000
_cell.length_b   1.000
_cell.length_c   1.000
_cell.angle_alpha   90.00
_cell.angle_beta   90.00
_cell.angle_gamma   90.00
#
_symmetry.space_group_name_H-M   'P 1'
#
loop_
_entity.id
_entity.type
_entity.pdbx_description
1 polymer ?
#
loop_
_entity_poly.entity_id
_entity_poly.type
_entity_poly.pdbx_seq_one_letter_code
_entity_poly.pdbx_strand_id
1 'polypeptide(L)'
;MDIPKKQWLSKVNYKLMSKGAPWKSPRKIPHGHPIAVDVDSLVFMYMRQGWGAKRCAKSLAIICNTNKNYILVYSTGVPILKKDLYLERNILDTPYNNRDHIRDKAVRYLLTRYLDATGCPRMVGTREADKYCGKRYKYIITEDVDVFLFGNSKTTIIHPLTYNMLRCKDYYMVHGISTHGNFLDVAIAIGTDYNYGIKGLGIKTIHKIIVTNGYKNITEYLCATYDITSPSNKWYSDNYFKVLLYFTGSVSM
;
A
#
# COMPACT_ATOMS: atom_id res chain seq x y z
N MET A 1 8.44 -33.74 -9.22
CA MET A 1 8.50 -32.73 -8.15
C MET A 1 7.52 -31.64 -8.51
N ASP A 2 6.37 -31.62 -7.83
CA ASP A 2 5.34 -30.62 -8.07
C ASP A 2 5.80 -29.25 -7.56
N ILE A 3 5.95 -28.31 -8.48
CA ILE A 3 6.21 -26.91 -8.14
C ILE A 3 4.96 -26.39 -7.42
N PRO A 4 5.04 -25.92 -6.17
CA PRO A 4 3.88 -25.42 -5.46
C PRO A 4 3.25 -24.29 -6.26
N LYS A 5 1.94 -24.39 -6.53
CA LYS A 5 1.14 -23.31 -7.14
C LYS A 5 1.45 -22.02 -6.37
N LYS A 6 2.18 -21.10 -7.02
CA LYS A 6 2.53 -19.78 -6.50
C LYS A 6 1.26 -19.16 -5.91
N GLN A 7 1.23 -19.00 -4.59
CA GLN A 7 0.19 -18.24 -3.91
C GLN A 7 0.33 -16.80 -4.37
N TRP A 8 -0.46 -16.41 -5.36
CA TRP A 8 -0.77 -15.01 -5.59
C TRP A 8 -1.43 -14.50 -4.32
N LEU A 9 -0.81 -13.53 -3.65
CA LEU A 9 -1.30 -12.89 -2.42
C LEU A 9 -2.63 -12.12 -2.61
N SER A 10 -3.40 -12.35 -3.68
CA SER A 10 -4.36 -11.37 -4.21
C SER A 10 -5.84 -11.58 -3.86
N LYS A 11 -6.23 -12.68 -3.19
CA LYS A 11 -7.61 -12.86 -2.65
C LYS A 11 -7.66 -13.24 -1.17
N VAL A 12 -6.68 -14.01 -0.70
CA VAL A 12 -6.65 -14.51 0.68
C VAL A 12 -6.21 -13.40 1.66
N ASN A 13 -5.21 -12.60 1.31
CA ASN A 13 -4.77 -11.49 2.16
C ASN A 13 -5.81 -10.36 2.25
N TYR A 14 -6.47 -10.02 1.13
CA TYR A 14 -7.56 -9.04 1.13
C TYR A 14 -8.71 -9.49 2.06
N LYS A 15 -9.11 -10.76 2.01
CA LYS A 15 -10.15 -11.31 2.90
C LYS A 15 -9.68 -11.42 4.36
N LEU A 16 -8.38 -11.56 4.61
CA LEU A 16 -7.81 -11.62 5.96
C LEU A 16 -7.62 -10.23 6.60
N MET A 17 -7.20 -9.22 5.83
CA MET A 17 -7.08 -7.83 6.32
C MET A 17 -8.43 -7.12 6.43
N SER A 18 -9.40 -7.42 5.55
CA SER A 18 -10.73 -6.80 5.58
C SER A 18 -11.68 -7.40 6.62
N LYS A 19 -11.50 -8.66 7.05
CA LYS A 19 -12.38 -9.32 8.03
C LYS A 19 -12.26 -8.76 9.45
N GLY A 20 -11.18 -8.07 9.78
CA GLY A 20 -10.96 -7.45 11.10
C GLY A 20 -10.84 -5.93 11.08
N ALA A 21 -10.73 -5.31 9.89
CA ALA A 21 -10.59 -3.87 9.80
C ALA A 21 -11.92 -3.15 10.15
N PRO A 22 -11.89 -2.10 10.98
CA PRO A 22 -13.09 -1.38 11.43
C PRO A 22 -13.59 -0.42 10.33
N TRP A 23 -13.97 -0.99 9.18
CA TRP A 23 -14.59 -0.25 8.08
C TRP A 23 -15.85 0.42 8.59
N LYS A 24 -15.88 1.75 8.53
CA LYS A 24 -17.08 2.52 8.88
C LYS A 24 -17.89 2.73 7.61
N SER A 25 -19.18 2.44 7.69
CA SER A 25 -20.14 2.79 6.64
C SER A 25 -20.01 4.28 6.28
N PRO A 26 -20.18 4.64 5.00
CA PRO A 26 -19.89 5.99 4.53
C PRO A 26 -20.76 7.01 5.27
N ARG A 27 -20.14 7.85 6.11
CA ARG A 27 -20.75 9.10 6.56
C ARG A 27 -20.53 10.19 5.49
N LYS A 28 -21.04 9.94 4.28
CA LYS A 28 -20.81 10.76 3.07
C LYS A 28 -19.33 10.90 2.68
N ILE A 29 -19.05 10.96 1.37
CA ILE A 29 -17.72 11.33 0.90
C ILE A 29 -17.44 12.77 1.37
N PRO A 30 -16.26 13.06 1.94
CA PRO A 30 -15.95 14.40 2.42
C PRO A 30 -16.08 15.44 1.29
N HIS A 31 -17.07 16.33 1.38
CA HIS A 31 -17.25 17.42 0.44
C HIS A 31 -16.19 18.51 0.67
N GLY A 32 -15.72 19.13 -0.42
CA GLY A 32 -14.77 20.25 -0.36
C GLY A 32 -13.32 19.88 -0.01
N HIS A 33 -13.01 18.60 0.20
CA HIS A 33 -11.65 18.14 0.42
C HIS A 33 -11.08 17.51 -0.85
N PRO A 34 -9.80 17.78 -1.19
CA PRO A 34 -9.10 17.02 -2.21
C PRO A 34 -9.06 15.53 -1.85
N ILE A 35 -9.37 14.68 -2.82
CA ILE A 35 -9.33 13.22 -2.68
C ILE A 35 -8.37 12.67 -3.74
N ALA A 36 -7.30 12.02 -3.30
CA ALA A 36 -6.41 11.33 -4.20
C ALA A 36 -7.02 10.00 -4.63
N VAL A 37 -6.82 9.59 -5.87
CA VAL A 37 -7.18 8.29 -6.40
C VAL A 37 -5.89 7.63 -6.81
N ASP A 38 -5.53 6.54 -6.14
CA ASP A 38 -4.42 5.70 -6.56
C ASP A 38 -4.85 4.88 -7.78
N VAL A 39 -4.41 5.34 -8.94
CA VAL A 39 -4.77 4.74 -10.24
C VAL A 39 -4.23 3.33 -10.32
N ASP A 40 -3.03 3.07 -9.81
CA ASP A 40 -2.37 1.78 -9.98
C ASP A 40 -3.17 0.69 -9.26
N SER A 41 -3.50 0.93 -7.98
CA SER A 41 -4.31 0.01 -7.17
C SER A 41 -5.68 -0.26 -7.79
N LEU A 42 -6.37 0.78 -8.29
CA LEU A 42 -7.69 0.62 -8.91
C LEU A 42 -7.62 -0.14 -10.23
N VAL A 43 -6.59 0.11 -11.04
CA VAL A 43 -6.38 -0.61 -12.30
C VAL A 43 -6.16 -2.10 -12.01
N PHE A 44 -5.30 -2.45 -11.05
CA PHE A 44 -5.11 -3.84 -10.64
C PHE A 44 -6.39 -4.46 -10.08
N MET A 45 -7.17 -3.73 -9.27
CA MET A 45 -8.49 -4.18 -8.80
C MET A 45 -9.40 -4.57 -9.97
N TYR A 46 -9.60 -3.65 -10.92
CA TYR A 46 -10.50 -3.87 -12.05
C TYR A 46 -10.03 -5.01 -12.94
N MET A 47 -8.72 -5.13 -13.19
CA MET A 47 -8.15 -6.25 -13.93
C MET A 47 -8.39 -7.59 -13.24
N ARG A 48 -8.26 -7.67 -11.90
CA ARG A 48 -8.60 -8.88 -11.13
C ARG A 48 -10.08 -9.26 -11.22
N GLN A 49 -10.95 -8.29 -11.51
CA GLN A 49 -12.38 -8.51 -11.79
C GLN A 49 -12.65 -8.85 -13.26
N GLY A 50 -11.62 -9.01 -14.09
CA GLY A 50 -11.74 -9.34 -15.51
C GLY A 50 -12.10 -8.15 -16.40
N TRP A 51 -11.96 -6.91 -15.93
CA TRP A 51 -12.28 -5.74 -16.75
C TRP A 51 -11.19 -5.50 -17.78
N GLY A 52 -11.61 -5.20 -19.02
CA GLY A 52 -10.72 -4.76 -20.09
C GLY A 52 -10.28 -3.30 -19.92
N ALA A 53 -9.17 -2.93 -20.55
CA ALA A 53 -8.53 -1.62 -20.38
C ALA A 53 -9.48 -0.42 -20.63
N LYS A 54 -10.30 -0.50 -21.68
CA LYS A 54 -11.30 0.54 -22.01
C LYS A 54 -12.31 0.77 -20.88
N ARG A 55 -12.79 -0.30 -20.24
CA ARG A 55 -13.76 -0.23 -19.14
C ARG A 55 -13.12 0.38 -17.89
N CYS A 56 -11.89 0.00 -17.56
CA CYS A 56 -11.13 0.58 -16.46
C CYS A 56 -10.93 2.09 -16.67
N ALA A 57 -10.39 2.48 -17.83
CA ALA A 57 -10.13 3.88 -18.18
C ALA A 57 -11.41 4.74 -18.13
N LYS A 58 -12.52 4.25 -18.71
CA LYS A 58 -13.80 4.95 -18.67
C LYS A 58 -14.31 5.15 -17.24
N SER A 59 -14.17 4.13 -16.38
CA SER A 59 -14.63 4.20 -14.99
C SER A 59 -13.82 5.20 -14.17
N LEU A 60 -12.49 5.21 -14.33
CA LEU A 60 -11.60 6.20 -13.71
C LEU A 60 -11.89 7.63 -14.20
N ALA A 61 -12.17 7.81 -15.49
CA ALA A 61 -12.56 9.11 -16.05
C ALA A 61 -13.89 9.61 -15.46
N ILE A 62 -14.88 8.73 -15.29
CA ILE A 62 -16.16 9.08 -14.62
C ILE A 62 -15.89 9.56 -13.20
N ILE A 63 -15.01 8.89 -12.44
CA ILE A 63 -14.62 9.35 -11.11
C ILE A 63 -14.10 10.79 -11.18
N CYS A 64 -13.11 11.11 -12.04
CA CYS A 64 -12.59 12.50 -12.19
C CYS A 64 -13.70 13.52 -12.47
N ASN A 65 -14.63 13.19 -13.37
CA ASN A 65 -15.65 14.12 -13.85
C ASN A 65 -16.80 14.35 -12.86
N THR A 66 -17.10 13.38 -12.00
CA THR A 66 -18.18 13.51 -11.01
C THR A 66 -17.86 14.49 -9.87
N ASN A 67 -16.58 14.75 -9.59
CA ASN A 67 -16.20 15.68 -8.53
C ASN A 67 -14.85 16.34 -8.85
N LYS A 68 -14.89 17.66 -9.03
CA LYS A 68 -13.70 18.52 -9.21
C LYS A 68 -12.79 18.58 -7.98
N ASN A 69 -12.84 17.62 -7.05
CA ASN A 69 -11.88 17.47 -5.96
C ASN A 69 -11.05 16.19 -6.09
N TYR A 70 -11.34 15.32 -7.05
CA TYR A 70 -10.52 14.15 -7.31
C TYR A 70 -9.20 14.52 -8.00
N ILE A 71 -8.14 13.83 -7.62
CA ILE A 71 -6.80 13.92 -8.20
C ILE A 71 -6.33 12.51 -8.46
N LEU A 72 -6.11 12.17 -9.72
CA LEU A 72 -5.62 10.87 -10.13
C LEU A 72 -4.09 10.84 -9.98
N VAL A 73 -3.57 9.85 -9.27
CA VAL A 73 -2.14 9.69 -9.00
C VAL A 73 -1.69 8.34 -9.52
N TYR A 74 -0.57 8.30 -10.23
CA TYR A 74 -0.05 7.07 -10.82
C TYR A 74 1.46 6.96 -10.69
N SER A 75 1.98 5.73 -10.58
CA SER A 75 3.43 5.50 -10.50
C SER A 75 4.07 5.56 -11.88
N THR A 76 5.25 6.19 -11.97
CA THR A 76 6.06 6.34 -13.18
C THR A 76 7.25 5.40 -13.20
N GLY A 77 7.51 4.66 -12.12
CA GLY A 77 8.61 3.71 -12.03
C GLY A 77 8.63 2.94 -10.71
N VAL A 78 9.68 2.15 -10.51
CA VAL A 78 9.90 1.39 -9.28
C VAL A 78 10.89 2.17 -8.38
N PRO A 79 10.61 2.34 -7.08
CA PRO A 79 11.57 2.92 -6.14
C PRO A 79 12.88 2.11 -6.09
N ILE A 80 14.01 2.81 -5.91
CA ILE A 80 15.34 2.15 -5.81
C ILE A 80 15.34 1.10 -4.70
N LEU A 81 14.70 1.38 -3.57
CA LEU A 81 14.59 0.45 -2.43
C LEU A 81 13.78 -0.83 -2.74
N LYS A 82 12.89 -0.81 -3.74
CA LYS A 82 12.15 -2.00 -4.19
C LYS A 82 12.91 -2.80 -5.25
N LYS A 83 13.98 -2.26 -5.83
CA LYS A 83 14.60 -2.79 -7.05
C LYS A 83 15.11 -4.21 -6.86
N ASP A 84 15.84 -4.47 -5.78
CA ASP A 84 16.43 -5.80 -5.52
C ASP A 84 15.34 -6.85 -5.29
N LEU A 85 14.31 -6.51 -4.50
CA LEU A 85 13.15 -7.37 -4.29
C LEU A 85 12.38 -7.65 -5.58
N TYR A 86 12.26 -6.67 -6.46
CA TYR A 86 11.55 -6.82 -7.74
C TYR A 86 12.34 -7.65 -8.74
N LEU A 87 13.67 -7.53 -8.75
CA LEU A 87 14.57 -8.39 -9.52
C LEU A 87 14.48 -9.84 -9.02
N GLU A 88 14.62 -10.06 -7.72
CA GLU A 88 14.56 -11.41 -7.11
C GLU A 88 13.21 -12.09 -7.31
N ARG A 89 12.12 -11.32 -7.28
CA ARG A 89 10.76 -11.84 -7.55
C ARG A 89 10.50 -12.06 -9.05
N ASN A 90 11.48 -11.83 -9.93
CA ASN A 90 11.36 -11.83 -11.38
C ASN A 90 10.22 -10.95 -11.89
N ILE A 91 9.86 -9.89 -11.15
CA ILE A 91 8.77 -8.98 -11.53
C ILE A 91 9.18 -8.15 -12.76
N LEU A 92 10.48 -7.85 -12.89
CA LEU A 92 11.00 -7.07 -14.01
C LEU A 92 11.18 -7.92 -15.29
N ASP A 93 11.39 -9.23 -15.17
CA ASP A 93 11.81 -10.10 -16.29
C ASP A 93 10.81 -11.22 -16.69
N THR A 94 9.65 -11.36 -16.04
CA THR A 94 8.70 -12.43 -16.42
C THR A 94 7.70 -12.01 -17.52
N PRO A 95 7.55 -12.79 -18.61
CA PRO A 95 6.57 -12.53 -19.67
C PRO A 95 5.10 -12.68 -19.23
N TYR A 96 4.82 -13.21 -18.04
CA TYR A 96 3.50 -13.18 -17.41
C TYR A 96 3.07 -11.75 -17.04
N ASN A 97 4.03 -10.84 -16.86
CA ASN A 97 3.79 -9.40 -16.67
C ASN A 97 3.59 -8.63 -17.98
N ASN A 98 3.80 -9.22 -19.16
CA ASN A 98 3.65 -8.44 -20.39
C ASN A 98 2.18 -8.07 -20.66
N ARG A 99 1.23 -8.97 -20.43
CA ARG A 99 -0.20 -8.66 -20.71
C ARG A 99 -0.78 -7.63 -19.75
N ASP A 100 -0.55 -7.78 -18.45
CA ASP A 100 -1.10 -6.84 -17.48
C ASP A 100 -0.35 -5.51 -17.51
N HIS A 101 0.95 -5.50 -17.80
CA HIS A 101 1.69 -4.26 -18.04
C HIS A 101 1.28 -3.56 -19.35
N ILE A 102 1.05 -4.32 -20.44
CA ILE A 102 0.48 -3.77 -21.69
C ILE A 102 -0.91 -3.22 -21.42
N ARG A 103 -1.75 -3.94 -20.68
CA ARG A 103 -3.08 -3.48 -20.31
C ARG A 103 -3.03 -2.24 -19.43
N ASP A 104 -2.11 -2.15 -18.48
CA ASP A 104 -1.95 -0.98 -17.59
C ASP A 104 -1.52 0.24 -18.42
N LYS A 105 -0.52 0.08 -19.29
CA LYS A 105 -0.15 1.10 -20.28
C LYS A 105 -1.33 1.51 -21.16
N ALA A 106 -2.13 0.56 -21.64
CA ALA A 106 -3.32 0.83 -22.44
C ALA A 106 -4.39 1.57 -21.62
N VAL A 107 -4.61 1.21 -20.35
CA VAL A 107 -5.52 1.92 -19.45
C VAL A 107 -5.07 3.36 -19.29
N ARG A 108 -3.79 3.60 -18.97
CA ARG A 108 -3.24 4.96 -18.79
C ARG A 108 -3.37 5.79 -20.05
N TYR A 109 -3.01 5.24 -21.20
CA TYR A 109 -3.16 5.90 -22.50
C TYR A 109 -4.62 6.31 -22.75
N LEU A 110 -5.56 5.38 -22.60
CA LEU A 110 -6.99 5.65 -22.80
C LEU A 110 -7.54 6.64 -21.77
N LEU A 111 -7.09 6.54 -20.52
CA LEU A 111 -7.49 7.44 -19.44
C LEU A 111 -7.06 8.88 -19.76
N THR A 112 -5.81 9.10 -20.15
CA THR A 112 -5.32 10.42 -20.58
C THR A 112 -6.20 10.98 -21.70
N ARG A 113 -6.51 10.18 -22.73
CA ARG A 113 -7.41 10.60 -23.82
C ARG A 113 -8.80 11.02 -23.33
N TYR A 114 -9.39 10.28 -22.39
CA TYR A 114 -10.69 10.64 -21.81
C TYR A 114 -10.64 11.94 -21.00
N LEU A 115 -9.55 12.16 -20.26
CA LEU A 115 -9.38 13.35 -19.42
C LEU A 115 -9.09 14.60 -20.25
N ASP A 116 -8.29 14.47 -21.32
CA ASP A 116 -8.02 15.54 -22.27
C ASP A 116 -9.32 16.02 -22.92
N ALA A 117 -10.16 15.07 -23.37
CA ALA A 117 -11.46 15.38 -23.98
C ALA A 117 -12.46 16.05 -23.01
N THR A 118 -12.24 15.93 -21.70
CA THR A 118 -13.14 16.47 -20.67
C THR A 118 -12.55 17.68 -19.93
N GLY A 119 -11.32 18.08 -20.27
CA GLY A 119 -10.62 19.16 -19.61
C GLY A 119 -10.39 18.92 -18.12
N CYS A 120 -10.19 17.66 -17.68
CA CYS A 120 -9.88 17.30 -16.27
C CYS A 120 -8.34 17.18 -16.11
N PRO A 121 -7.59 18.25 -15.72
CA PRO A 121 -6.13 18.28 -15.79
C PRO A 121 -5.41 17.53 -14.66
N ARG A 122 -6.02 16.54 -14.03
CA ARG A 122 -5.62 16.09 -12.68
C ARG A 122 -5.03 14.70 -12.65
N MET A 123 -4.08 14.44 -13.55
CA MET A 123 -3.19 13.30 -13.43
C MET A 123 -1.83 13.75 -12.93
N VAL A 124 -1.35 13.15 -11.85
CA VAL A 124 -0.01 13.36 -11.31
C VAL A 124 0.79 12.07 -11.47
N GLY A 125 1.84 12.12 -12.29
CA GLY A 125 2.86 11.08 -12.34
C GLY A 125 3.87 11.29 -11.22
N THR A 126 4.11 10.25 -10.43
CA THR A 126 5.06 10.24 -9.32
C THR A 126 5.86 8.94 -9.36
N ARG A 127 7.03 8.87 -8.71
CA ARG A 127 7.76 7.60 -8.65
C ARG A 127 6.96 6.49 -7.95
N GLU A 128 6.10 6.83 -7.01
CA GLU A 128 5.24 5.87 -6.31
C GLU A 128 3.94 6.53 -5.84
N ALA A 129 2.81 5.98 -6.30
CA ALA A 129 1.48 6.54 -6.08
C ALA A 129 1.10 6.52 -4.59
N ASP A 130 1.19 5.37 -3.91
CA ASP A 130 0.88 5.25 -2.47
C ASP A 130 1.64 6.25 -1.63
N LYS A 131 2.94 6.39 -1.88
CA LYS A 131 3.78 7.35 -1.15
C LYS A 131 3.35 8.78 -1.40
N TYR A 132 3.04 9.14 -2.64
CA TYR A 132 2.58 10.49 -2.96
C TYR A 132 1.22 10.78 -2.32
N CYS A 133 0.28 9.83 -2.44
CA CYS A 133 -1.05 9.89 -1.87
C CYS A 133 -0.99 10.03 -0.34
N GLY A 134 -0.30 9.12 0.35
CA GLY A 134 -0.20 9.08 1.80
C GLY A 134 0.40 10.35 2.39
N LYS A 135 1.45 10.91 1.76
CA LYS A 135 2.13 12.11 2.27
C LYS A 135 1.36 13.41 2.07
N ARG A 136 0.45 13.48 1.08
CA ARG A 136 -0.16 14.75 0.65
C ARG A 136 -1.65 14.84 0.90
N TYR A 137 -2.33 13.70 1.02
CA TYR A 137 -3.78 13.67 1.06
C TYR A 137 -4.29 12.96 2.30
N LYS A 138 -5.32 13.55 2.89
CA LYS A 138 -6.05 12.95 4.00
C LYS A 138 -6.97 11.82 3.53
N TYR A 139 -7.56 11.96 2.34
CA TYR A 139 -8.55 11.04 1.79
C TYR A 139 -8.04 10.45 0.48
N ILE A 140 -8.04 9.12 0.41
CA ILE A 140 -7.41 8.39 -0.68
C ILE A 140 -8.33 7.25 -1.10
N ILE A 141 -8.68 7.18 -2.38
CA ILE A 141 -9.37 6.03 -2.96
C ILE A 141 -8.31 5.05 -3.42
N THR A 142 -8.19 3.92 -2.73
CA THR A 142 -7.27 2.83 -3.02
C THR A 142 -7.80 1.53 -2.39
N GLU A 143 -7.40 0.37 -2.90
CA GLU A 143 -7.54 -0.91 -2.19
C GLU A 143 -6.32 -1.24 -1.33
N ASP A 144 -5.22 -0.49 -1.48
CA ASP A 144 -3.95 -0.80 -0.86
C ASP A 144 -3.80 -0.08 0.50
N VAL A 145 -3.43 -0.85 1.52
CA VAL A 145 -3.17 -0.32 2.87
C VAL A 145 -1.75 0.19 3.01
N ASP A 146 -0.87 -0.06 2.04
CA ASP A 146 0.51 0.44 2.01
C ASP A 146 0.57 1.96 2.05
N VAL A 147 -0.49 2.65 1.62
CA VAL A 147 -0.63 4.10 1.77
C VAL A 147 -0.54 4.57 3.23
N PHE A 148 -0.88 3.71 4.20
CA PHE A 148 -0.73 4.01 5.62
C PHE A 148 0.73 3.99 6.09
N LEU A 149 1.64 3.33 5.37
CA LEU A 149 3.08 3.36 5.65
C LEU A 149 3.65 4.78 5.40
N PHE A 150 3.09 5.51 4.44
CA PHE A 150 3.54 6.86 4.07
C PHE A 150 2.69 7.99 4.66
N GLY A 151 1.50 7.64 5.16
CA GLY A 151 0.56 8.58 5.72
C GLY A 151 0.84 8.95 7.17
N ASN A 152 -0.22 9.41 7.83
CA ASN A 152 -0.23 9.65 9.27
C ASN A 152 -1.51 9.06 9.87
N SER A 153 -1.69 9.21 11.19
CA SER A 153 -2.86 8.69 11.92
C SER A 153 -4.22 9.17 11.39
N LYS A 154 -4.27 10.30 10.67
CA LYS A 154 -5.48 10.89 10.07
C LYS A 154 -5.72 10.44 8.61
N THR A 155 -4.73 9.81 7.97
CA THR A 155 -4.89 9.27 6.60
C THR A 155 -6.04 8.28 6.57
N THR A 156 -6.90 8.41 5.56
CA THR A 156 -8.14 7.65 5.43
C THR A 156 -8.28 7.08 4.03
N ILE A 157 -8.39 5.76 3.96
CA ILE A 157 -8.73 5.03 2.73
C ILE A 157 -10.25 5.06 2.56
N ILE A 158 -10.69 5.33 1.34
CA ILE A 158 -12.07 5.19 0.88
C ILE A 158 -12.09 4.00 -0.08
N HIS A 159 -12.82 2.96 0.28
CA HIS A 159 -12.91 1.76 -0.54
C HIS A 159 -13.55 2.09 -1.90
N PRO A 160 -12.94 1.70 -3.04
CA PRO A 160 -13.40 2.14 -4.37
C PRO A 160 -14.79 1.64 -4.77
N LEU A 161 -15.24 0.48 -4.24
CA LEU A 161 -16.54 -0.10 -4.57
C LEU A 161 -17.67 0.24 -3.59
N THR A 162 -17.38 0.30 -2.29
CA THR A 162 -18.39 0.44 -1.22
C THR A 162 -18.38 1.85 -0.62
N TYR A 163 -17.34 2.64 -0.92
CA TYR A 163 -17.07 3.94 -0.30
C TYR A 163 -16.96 3.89 1.23
N ASN A 164 -16.81 2.69 1.82
CA ASN A 164 -16.50 2.54 3.24
C ASN A 164 -15.16 3.20 3.55
N MET A 165 -15.04 3.75 4.75
CA MET A 165 -13.85 4.49 5.17
C MET A 165 -13.07 3.71 6.22
N LEU A 166 -11.75 3.67 6.05
CA LEU A 166 -10.81 3.11 7.02
C LEU A 166 -9.75 4.15 7.35
N ARG A 167 -9.69 4.58 8.61
CA ARG A 167 -8.64 5.50 9.08
C ARG A 167 -7.41 4.70 9.49
N CYS A 168 -6.22 5.21 9.18
CA CYS A 168 -4.94 4.62 9.58
C CYS A 168 -4.90 4.32 11.09
N LYS A 169 -5.33 5.27 11.94
CA LYS A 169 -5.43 5.05 13.38
C LYS A 169 -6.32 3.88 13.76
N ASP A 170 -7.49 3.78 13.16
CA ASP A 170 -8.43 2.71 13.48
C ASP A 170 -7.88 1.35 12.99
N TYR A 171 -7.15 1.34 11.87
CA TYR A 171 -6.51 0.15 11.31
C TYR A 171 -5.44 -0.42 12.24
N TYR A 172 -4.49 0.38 12.72
CA TYR A 172 -3.46 -0.17 13.61
C TYR A 172 -3.98 -0.43 15.04
N MET A 173 -4.96 0.33 15.52
CA MET A 173 -5.52 0.14 16.87
C MET A 173 -6.28 -1.17 17.03
N VAL A 174 -6.98 -1.65 15.99
CA VAL A 174 -7.66 -2.96 16.08
C VAL A 174 -6.68 -4.12 16.22
N HIS A 175 -5.40 -3.88 15.93
CA HIS A 175 -4.30 -4.82 16.12
C HIS A 175 -3.51 -4.57 17.41
N GLY A 176 -4.07 -3.84 18.39
CA GLY A 176 -3.41 -3.59 19.68
C GLY A 176 -2.19 -2.67 19.59
N ILE A 177 -2.00 -1.98 18.45
CA ILE A 177 -0.90 -1.05 18.25
C ILE A 177 -1.38 0.34 18.67
N SER A 178 -0.62 1.04 19.52
CA SER A 178 -1.06 2.32 20.10
C SER A 178 -0.63 3.54 19.28
N THR A 179 0.48 3.46 18.55
CA THR A 179 1.08 4.58 17.81
C THR A 179 1.32 4.22 16.34
N HIS A 180 1.37 5.23 15.47
CA HIS A 180 1.70 5.04 14.05
C HIS A 180 3.17 4.60 13.88
N GLY A 181 4.09 5.07 14.73
CA GLY A 181 5.47 4.61 14.74
C GLY A 181 5.58 3.10 14.98
N ASN A 182 4.93 2.58 16.03
CA ASN A 182 4.90 1.14 16.30
C ASN A 182 4.25 0.36 15.13
N PHE A 183 3.27 0.95 14.43
CA PHE A 183 2.70 0.34 13.25
C PHE A 183 3.72 0.18 12.11
N LEU A 184 4.57 1.20 11.87
CA LEU A 184 5.64 1.11 10.89
C LEU A 184 6.66 0.04 11.26
N ASP A 185 7.11 0.03 12.52
CA ASP A 185 8.07 -0.97 13.00
C ASP A 185 7.53 -2.39 12.80
N VAL A 186 6.24 -2.60 13.12
CA VAL A 186 5.56 -3.89 12.93
C VAL A 186 5.45 -4.26 11.46
N ALA A 187 5.07 -3.32 10.59
CA ALA A 187 5.01 -3.56 9.15
C ALA A 187 6.38 -3.97 8.59
N ILE A 188 7.46 -3.27 9.00
CA ILE A 188 8.82 -3.62 8.61
C ILE A 188 9.20 -5.00 9.18
N ALA A 189 8.92 -5.31 10.44
CA ALA A 189 9.21 -6.63 11.00
C ALA A 189 8.51 -7.78 10.26
N ILE A 190 7.25 -7.60 9.84
CA ILE A 190 6.47 -8.60 9.10
C ILE A 190 6.95 -8.73 7.65
N GLY A 191 7.47 -7.65 7.07
CA GLY A 191 7.81 -7.57 5.65
C GLY A 191 6.84 -6.67 4.89
N THR A 192 7.40 -5.86 4.01
CA THR A 192 6.67 -4.97 3.12
C THR A 192 7.14 -5.18 1.67
N ASP A 193 6.66 -4.36 0.76
CA ASP A 193 7.22 -4.28 -0.59
C ASP A 193 8.68 -3.78 -0.64
N TYR A 194 9.21 -3.26 0.46
CA TYR A 194 10.57 -2.68 0.56
C TYR A 194 11.53 -3.54 1.37
N ASN A 195 11.05 -4.60 2.02
CA ASN A 195 11.88 -5.43 2.88
C ASN A 195 11.36 -6.86 3.03
N TYR A 196 12.29 -7.78 3.28
CA TYR A 196 11.95 -9.10 3.77
C TYR A 196 11.48 -9.04 5.22
N GLY A 197 10.45 -9.83 5.53
CA GLY A 197 10.00 -10.05 6.90
C GLY A 197 10.95 -10.95 7.68
N ILE A 198 10.97 -10.76 9.00
CA ILE A 198 11.70 -11.65 9.91
C ILE A 198 10.93 -12.96 10.02
N LYS A 199 11.60 -14.08 9.71
CA LYS A 199 10.99 -15.41 9.74
C LYS A 199 10.42 -15.71 11.13
N GLY A 200 9.14 -16.09 11.18
CA GLY A 200 8.42 -16.41 12.42
C GLY A 200 7.68 -15.22 13.05
N LEU A 201 7.91 -13.98 12.58
CA LEU A 201 7.21 -12.79 13.05
C LEU A 201 6.03 -12.44 12.13
N GLY A 202 4.89 -13.10 12.38
CA GLY A 202 3.61 -12.68 11.83
C GLY A 202 2.86 -11.73 12.76
N ILE A 203 1.79 -11.10 12.26
CA ILE A 203 0.96 -10.16 13.05
C ILE A 203 0.45 -10.74 14.37
N LYS A 204 0.10 -12.04 14.39
CA LYS A 204 -0.33 -12.74 15.62
C LYS A 204 0.81 -12.89 16.63
N THR A 205 2.01 -13.23 16.17
CA THR A 205 3.20 -13.36 17.02
C THR A 205 3.53 -11.99 17.63
N ILE A 206 3.54 -10.94 16.81
CA ILE A 206 3.81 -9.57 17.24
C ILE A 206 2.77 -9.09 18.24
N HIS A 207 1.48 -9.34 17.99
CA HIS A 207 0.43 -9.01 18.95
C HIS A 207 0.67 -9.71 20.30
N LYS A 208 1.03 -11.00 20.29
CA LYS A 208 1.38 -11.73 21.51
C LYS A 208 2.58 -11.10 22.22
N ILE A 209 3.63 -10.73 21.49
CA ILE A 209 4.83 -10.10 22.04
C ILE A 209 4.49 -8.76 22.72
N ILE A 210 3.79 -7.86 22.02
CA ILE A 210 3.48 -6.52 22.52
C ILE A 210 2.52 -6.59 23.72
N VAL A 211 1.49 -7.44 23.66
CA VAL A 211 0.46 -7.51 24.70
C VAL A 211 0.90 -8.36 25.90
N THR A 212 1.67 -9.43 25.69
CA THR A 212 1.93 -10.44 26.74
C THR A 212 3.28 -10.26 27.43
N ASN A 213 4.30 -9.79 26.71
CA ASN A 213 5.68 -9.76 27.24
C ASN A 213 6.10 -8.38 27.77
N GLY A 214 5.19 -7.39 27.80
CA GLY A 214 5.43 -6.07 28.38
C GLY A 214 6.36 -5.14 27.60
N TYR A 215 6.79 -5.52 26.38
CA TYR A 215 7.60 -4.66 25.52
C TYR A 215 6.80 -3.46 25.03
N LYS A 216 7.42 -2.28 25.03
CA LYS A 216 6.78 -1.02 24.59
C LYS A 216 6.60 -0.95 23.08
N ASN A 217 7.51 -1.59 22.32
CA ASN A 217 7.47 -1.67 20.87
C ASN A 217 8.23 -2.91 20.36
N ILE A 218 8.10 -3.21 19.06
CA ILE A 218 8.75 -4.36 18.44
C ILE A 218 10.28 -4.20 18.35
N THR A 219 10.78 -2.96 18.23
CA THR A 219 12.22 -2.67 18.20
C THR A 219 12.91 -3.13 19.49
N GLU A 220 12.31 -2.85 20.64
CA GLU A 220 12.79 -3.32 21.96
C GLU A 220 12.86 -4.85 22.03
N TYR A 221 11.81 -5.53 21.56
CA TYR A 221 11.79 -7.00 21.48
C TYR A 221 12.87 -7.55 20.54
N LEU A 222 13.07 -6.93 19.37
CA LEU A 222 14.05 -7.37 18.40
C LEU A 222 15.47 -7.24 18.94
N CYS A 223 15.80 -6.12 19.59
CA CYS A 223 17.10 -5.94 20.25
C CYS A 223 17.34 -6.95 21.38
N ALA A 224 16.30 -7.35 22.12
CA ALA A 224 16.41 -8.28 23.24
C ALA A 224 16.48 -9.76 22.81
N THR A 225 15.83 -10.12 21.69
CA THR A 225 15.61 -11.53 21.32
C THR A 225 16.47 -11.98 20.15
N TYR A 226 16.73 -11.08 19.20
CA TYR A 226 17.48 -11.39 18.00
C TYR A 226 18.87 -10.82 18.14
N ASP A 227 19.87 -11.67 18.00
CA ASP A 227 21.22 -11.19 17.73
C ASP A 227 21.22 -10.51 16.36
N ILE A 228 21.15 -9.18 16.37
CA ILE A 228 21.18 -8.33 15.16
C ILE A 228 22.52 -8.47 14.41
N THR A 229 23.55 -9.03 15.05
CA THR A 229 24.84 -9.31 14.42
C THR A 229 24.85 -10.65 13.67
N SER A 230 23.86 -11.52 13.91
CA SER A 230 23.67 -12.76 13.14
C SER A 230 23.50 -12.44 11.65
N PRO A 231 24.19 -13.17 10.73
CA PRO A 231 24.06 -12.96 9.28
C PRO A 231 22.61 -13.01 8.77
N SER A 232 21.75 -13.80 9.43
CA SER A 232 20.32 -13.93 9.09
C SER A 232 19.48 -12.70 9.46
N ASN A 233 19.93 -11.87 10.41
CA ASN A 233 19.26 -10.65 10.87
C ASN A 233 19.99 -9.37 10.44
N LYS A 234 21.23 -9.50 9.94
CA LYS A 234 22.07 -8.40 9.48
C LYS A 234 21.40 -7.55 8.39
N TRP A 235 20.58 -8.16 7.53
CA TRP A 235 19.79 -7.38 6.56
C TRP A 235 18.87 -6.39 7.27
N TYR A 236 18.20 -6.83 8.34
CA TYR A 236 17.28 -6.00 9.11
C TYR A 236 18.03 -4.85 9.77
N SER A 237 19.16 -5.10 10.45
CA SER A 237 19.96 -4.01 11.04
C SER A 237 20.45 -3.00 10.01
N ASP A 238 20.91 -3.47 8.84
CA ASP A 238 21.57 -2.63 7.84
C ASP A 238 20.59 -1.81 6.99
N ASN A 239 19.31 -2.21 6.95
CA ASN A 239 18.30 -1.62 6.07
C ASN A 239 17.08 -1.07 6.79
N TYR A 240 16.84 -1.43 8.06
CA TYR A 240 15.70 -0.96 8.85
C TYR A 240 15.57 0.57 8.81
N PHE A 241 16.65 1.28 9.18
CA PHE A 241 16.64 2.74 9.19
C PHE A 241 16.46 3.36 7.81
N LYS A 242 16.96 2.70 6.74
CA LYS A 242 16.75 3.18 5.35
C LYS A 242 15.29 3.08 4.94
N VAL A 243 14.63 1.97 5.29
CA VAL A 243 13.20 1.74 5.00
C VAL A 243 12.33 2.68 5.83
N LEU A 244 12.59 2.78 7.14
CA LEU A 244 11.88 3.69 8.04
C LEU A 244 12.01 5.14 7.57
N LEU A 245 13.23 5.58 7.22
CA LEU A 245 13.48 6.91 6.66
C LEU A 245 12.71 7.14 5.35
N TYR A 246 12.60 6.11 4.51
CA TYR A 246 11.84 6.21 3.27
C TYR A 246 10.35 6.44 3.53
N PHE A 247 9.79 5.81 4.56
CA PHE A 247 8.39 5.96 4.98
C PHE A 247 8.16 7.36 5.56
N THR A 248 8.90 7.73 6.61
CA THR A 248 8.68 8.98 7.35
C THR A 248 9.13 10.21 6.56
N GLY A 249 10.22 10.12 5.79
CA GLY A 249 10.85 11.28 5.15
C GLY A 249 11.62 12.19 6.13
N SER A 250 11.88 11.73 7.34
CA SER A 250 12.72 12.42 8.35
C SER A 250 13.30 11.39 9.31
N VAL A 251 14.59 11.50 9.65
CA VAL A 251 15.15 10.74 10.78
C VAL A 251 14.64 11.43 12.05
N SER A 252 13.72 10.81 12.78
CA SER A 252 13.53 11.17 14.19
C SER A 252 14.73 10.55 14.91
N MET A 253 15.77 11.35 15.16
CA MET A 253 16.77 11.04 16.17
C MET A 253 16.26 11.51 17.52
#